data_AF-A0A418X7S7-F1
#
_entry.id   AF-A0A418X7S7-F1
#
_cell.length_a   1.000
_cell.length_b   1.000
_cell.length_c   1.000
_cell.angle_alpha   90.00
_cell.angle_beta   90.00
_cell.angle_gamma   90.00
#
_symmetry.space_group_name_H-M   'P 1'
#
loop_
_entity.id
_entity.type
_entity.pdbx_description
1 polymer ?
#
loop_
_entity_poly.entity_id
_entity_poly.type
_entity_poly.pdbx_seq_one_letter_code
_entity_poly.pdbx_strand_id
1 'polypeptide(L)'
;MDTFDLTFRYRRIQFVMRAINRLYPRLQEPGCRTMTSSTLDALKRRLYQQLNSLRTYQGTGFLRTQTASHACAIFSRTEFKSQAGALPEPDEFVTLHNNEISAVIEQIGMECDFARFTNETDKILGSAEAQAIDSPFRRDLLISYLGFAVWDAVTFPMINMQDPHEALQLTELHEIIVDRISPDDAMTLKPCSAVVKGSGFGGFAGFFSHAARENDYLLGRLHAIDRLLNILASSVERDIPGGIDMRPFKKRAFEIVLREEAKRLPNVAGLIAELQSAVMSL
;
A
#
# COMPACT_ATOMS: atom_id res chain seq x y z
N MET A 1 -24.78 0.80 14.97
CA MET A 1 -23.39 0.87 14.48
C MET A 1 -23.32 1.46 13.08
N ASP A 2 -24.20 1.08 12.15
CA ASP A 2 -24.17 1.55 10.74
C ASP A 2 -24.22 3.08 10.53
N THR A 3 -24.87 3.82 11.43
CA THR A 3 -25.11 5.26 11.31
C THR A 3 -23.84 6.11 11.26
N PHE A 4 -22.73 5.64 11.83
CA PHE A 4 -21.51 6.44 12.00
C PHE A 4 -20.25 5.82 11.42
N ASP A 5 -20.31 4.63 10.82
CA ASP A 5 -19.11 3.94 10.34
C ASP A 5 -18.57 4.52 9.02
N LEU A 6 -17.95 5.70 9.12
CA LEU A 6 -17.27 6.37 8.03
C LEU A 6 -16.12 5.51 7.47
N THR A 7 -15.40 4.83 8.37
CA THR A 7 -14.19 4.07 8.02
C THR A 7 -14.52 2.84 7.17
N PHE A 8 -15.59 2.11 7.51
CA PHE A 8 -16.12 1.00 6.70
C PHE A 8 -16.42 1.44 5.27
N ARG A 9 -17.06 2.60 5.12
CA ARG A 9 -17.43 3.14 3.80
C ARG A 9 -16.22 3.52 2.98
N TYR A 10 -15.22 4.13 3.63
CA TYR A 10 -13.95 4.44 2.99
C TYR A 10 -13.25 3.16 2.49
N ARG A 11 -13.10 2.14 3.35
CA ARG A 11 -12.51 0.85 2.99
C ARG A 11 -13.28 0.15 1.88
N ARG A 12 -14.62 0.16 1.92
CA ARG A 12 -15.46 -0.48 0.90
C ARG A 12 -15.21 0.09 -0.49
N ILE A 13 -15.18 1.43 -0.62
CA ILE A 13 -14.96 2.05 -1.93
C ILE A 13 -13.55 1.78 -2.43
N GLN A 14 -12.53 1.84 -1.57
CA GLN A 14 -11.15 1.52 -1.95
C GLN A 14 -10.99 0.06 -2.38
N PHE A 15 -11.66 -0.87 -1.68
CA PHE A 15 -11.71 -2.28 -2.06
C PHE A 15 -12.32 -2.48 -3.46
N VAL A 16 -13.40 -1.77 -3.77
CA VAL A 16 -14.00 -1.76 -5.12
C VAL A 16 -13.06 -1.14 -6.15
N MET A 17 -12.34 -0.07 -5.82
CA MET A 17 -11.34 0.53 -6.72
C MET A 17 -10.26 -0.48 -7.11
N ARG A 18 -9.79 -1.30 -6.16
CA ARG A 18 -8.84 -2.39 -6.44
C ARG A 18 -9.44 -3.45 -7.35
N ALA A 19 -10.71 -3.82 -7.13
CA ALA A 19 -11.41 -4.72 -8.04
C ALA A 19 -11.42 -4.16 -9.47
N ILE A 20 -11.67 -2.86 -9.64
CA ILE A 20 -11.61 -2.20 -10.96
C ILE A 20 -10.17 -2.17 -11.51
N ASN A 21 -9.16 -1.89 -10.69
CA ASN A 21 -7.75 -1.92 -11.09
C ASN A 21 -7.35 -3.29 -11.68
N ARG A 22 -7.85 -4.38 -11.07
CA ARG A 22 -7.62 -5.75 -11.54
C ARG A 22 -8.27 -6.07 -12.89
N LEU A 23 -9.19 -5.21 -13.39
CA LEU A 23 -9.80 -5.40 -14.71
C LEU A 23 -8.96 -4.82 -15.86
N TYR A 24 -8.03 -3.88 -15.60
CA TYR A 24 -7.23 -3.27 -16.68
C TYR A 24 -6.37 -4.28 -17.44
N PRO A 25 -5.60 -5.18 -16.79
CA PRO A 25 -4.83 -6.20 -17.51
C PRO A 25 -5.74 -7.19 -18.26
N ARG A 26 -6.98 -7.34 -17.82
CA ARG A 26 -7.97 -8.31 -18.34
C ARG A 26 -8.73 -7.79 -19.56
N LEU A 27 -8.48 -6.54 -19.99
CA LEU A 27 -9.07 -5.96 -21.20
C LEU A 27 -8.75 -6.76 -22.47
N GLN A 28 -7.67 -7.55 -22.47
CA GLN A 28 -7.26 -8.40 -23.59
C GLN A 28 -7.76 -9.86 -23.46
N GLU A 29 -8.51 -10.21 -22.41
CA GLU A 29 -8.99 -11.58 -22.19
C GLU A 29 -10.09 -11.97 -23.21
N PRO A 30 -10.12 -13.24 -23.66
CA PRO A 30 -11.22 -13.76 -24.47
C PRO A 30 -12.53 -13.68 -23.67
N GLY A 31 -13.44 -12.79 -24.06
CA GLY A 31 -14.69 -12.54 -23.35
C GLY A 31 -14.94 -11.07 -23.01
N CYS A 32 -13.90 -10.23 -23.08
CA CYS A 32 -14.01 -8.78 -23.05
C CYS A 32 -14.52 -8.28 -24.42
N ARG A 33 -15.74 -7.76 -24.49
CA ARG A 33 -16.36 -7.29 -25.75
C ARG A 33 -16.73 -5.81 -25.68
N THR A 34 -17.31 -5.39 -24.56
CA THR A 34 -17.82 -4.02 -24.38
C THR A 34 -16.99 -3.21 -23.38
N MET A 35 -16.29 -3.88 -22.47
CA MET A 35 -15.45 -3.23 -21.48
C MET A 35 -14.22 -2.61 -22.14
N THR A 36 -13.98 -1.32 -21.88
CA THR A 36 -12.81 -0.57 -22.38
C THR A 36 -12.12 0.16 -21.23
N SER A 37 -10.88 0.61 -21.43
CA SER A 37 -10.18 1.45 -20.43
C SER A 37 -11.00 2.70 -20.08
N SER A 38 -11.63 3.36 -21.05
CA SER A 38 -12.43 4.56 -20.80
C SER A 38 -13.67 4.27 -19.96
N THR A 39 -14.29 3.10 -20.13
CA THR A 39 -15.38 2.63 -19.26
C THR A 39 -14.91 2.48 -17.82
N LEU A 40 -13.76 1.83 -17.60
CA LEU A 40 -13.20 1.65 -16.27
C LEU A 40 -12.76 2.98 -15.64
N ASP A 41 -12.16 3.88 -16.42
CA ASP A 41 -11.75 5.22 -16.00
C ASP A 41 -12.95 6.08 -15.57
N ALA A 42 -14.06 6.01 -16.32
CA ALA A 42 -15.29 6.73 -16.01
C ALA A 42 -15.90 6.23 -14.69
N LEU A 43 -16.00 4.91 -14.51
CA LEU A 43 -16.53 4.31 -13.29
C LEU A 43 -15.66 4.65 -12.07
N LYS A 44 -14.33 4.51 -12.20
CA LYS A 44 -13.37 4.95 -11.18
C LYS A 44 -13.54 6.42 -10.82
N ARG A 45 -13.64 7.30 -11.81
CA ARG A 45 -13.79 8.74 -11.54
C ARG A 45 -15.01 9.02 -10.66
N ARG A 46 -16.14 8.36 -10.93
CA ARG A 46 -17.37 8.50 -10.14
C ARG A 46 -17.22 7.96 -8.72
N LEU A 47 -16.58 6.80 -8.56
CA LEU A 47 -16.28 6.24 -7.23
C LEU A 47 -15.30 7.12 -6.44
N TYR A 48 -14.32 7.74 -7.11
CA TYR A 48 -13.39 8.68 -6.47
C TYR A 48 -14.12 9.94 -6.01
N GLN A 49 -15.07 10.44 -6.80
CA GLN A 49 -15.91 11.58 -6.40
C GLN A 49 -16.75 11.24 -5.16
N GLN A 50 -17.34 10.05 -5.11
CA GLN A 50 -18.03 9.60 -3.90
C GLN A 50 -17.08 9.47 -2.72
N LEU A 51 -15.94 8.80 -2.88
CA LEU A 51 -14.93 8.68 -1.82
C LEU A 51 -14.50 10.06 -1.31
N ASN A 52 -14.33 11.03 -2.20
CA ASN A 52 -13.96 12.39 -1.83
C ASN A 52 -15.06 13.11 -1.05
N SER A 53 -16.34 12.82 -1.31
CA SER A 53 -17.45 13.37 -0.50
C SER A 53 -17.41 12.92 0.96
N LEU A 54 -16.78 11.78 1.27
CA LEU A 54 -16.61 11.31 2.63
C LEU A 54 -15.63 12.19 3.44
N ARG A 55 -14.74 12.93 2.79
CA ARG A 55 -13.77 13.81 3.47
C ARG A 55 -14.45 14.92 4.28
N THR A 56 -15.63 15.36 3.87
CA THR A 56 -16.41 16.38 4.59
C THR A 56 -16.73 15.96 6.02
N TYR A 57 -16.87 14.65 6.27
CA TYR A 57 -17.20 14.09 7.58
C TYR A 57 -15.98 13.82 8.47
N GLN A 58 -14.76 14.12 7.99
CA GLN A 58 -13.53 14.04 8.82
C GLN A 58 -13.38 15.25 9.76
N GLY A 59 -14.06 16.35 9.46
CA GLY A 59 -14.14 17.53 10.33
C GLY A 59 -15.55 17.74 10.86
N THR A 60 -15.77 18.84 11.58
CA THR A 60 -17.08 19.21 12.12
C THR A 60 -17.89 20.12 11.19
N GLY A 61 -17.31 20.55 10.06
CA GLY A 61 -17.92 21.52 9.15
C GLY A 61 -19.17 21.05 8.41
N PHE A 62 -19.50 19.75 8.45
CA PHE A 62 -20.75 19.22 7.91
C PHE A 62 -21.96 19.48 8.83
N LEU A 63 -21.70 19.74 10.12
CA LEU A 63 -22.76 19.92 11.11
C LEU A 63 -23.46 21.26 10.91
N ARG A 64 -24.79 21.24 10.99
CA ARG A 64 -25.58 22.47 11.04
C ARG A 64 -25.26 23.23 12.32
N THR A 65 -25.29 24.56 12.25
CA THR A 65 -25.03 25.44 13.39
C THR A 65 -25.92 25.11 14.58
N GLN A 66 -27.19 24.78 14.36
CA GLN A 66 -28.12 24.39 15.43
C GLN A 66 -27.66 23.14 16.18
N THR A 67 -27.23 22.11 15.45
CA THR A 67 -26.76 20.83 16.00
C THR A 67 -25.44 21.02 16.75
N ALA A 68 -24.52 21.80 16.19
CA ALA A 68 -23.28 22.17 16.85
C ALA A 68 -23.54 22.99 18.13
N SER A 69 -24.47 23.95 18.10
CA SER A 69 -24.86 24.73 19.27
C SER A 69 -25.52 23.87 20.35
N HIS A 70 -26.37 22.92 19.96
CA HIS A 70 -27.03 22.00 20.91
C HIS A 70 -26.00 21.09 21.59
N ALA A 71 -25.07 20.52 20.82
CA ALA A 71 -23.95 19.76 21.37
C ALA A 71 -23.09 20.64 22.32
N CYS A 72 -22.74 21.85 21.89
CA CYS A 72 -22.00 22.79 22.73
C CYS A 72 -22.75 23.15 24.02
N ALA A 73 -24.08 23.27 24.00
CA ALA A 73 -24.86 23.59 25.19
C ALA A 73 -24.75 22.49 26.24
N ILE A 74 -24.96 21.22 25.84
CA ILE A 74 -24.86 20.04 26.72
C ILE A 74 -23.47 19.94 27.32
N PHE A 75 -22.42 20.12 26.50
CA PHE A 75 -21.02 19.95 26.94
C PHE A 75 -20.34 21.28 27.36
N SER A 76 -21.10 22.37 27.50
CA SER A 76 -20.52 23.68 27.83
C SER A 76 -19.95 23.70 29.25
N ARG A 77 -18.69 24.15 29.39
CA ARG A 77 -17.95 24.26 30.66
C ARG A 77 -18.61 25.12 31.75
N THR A 78 -19.72 25.80 31.46
CA THR A 78 -20.42 26.69 32.39
C THR A 78 -21.05 25.95 33.57
N GLU A 79 -21.55 24.73 33.39
CA GLU A 79 -22.03 23.88 34.50
C GLU A 79 -20.86 23.30 35.31
N PHE A 80 -19.76 22.96 34.63
CA PHE A 80 -18.53 22.37 35.19
C PHE A 80 -17.69 23.34 36.04
N LYS A 81 -17.96 24.65 36.01
CA LYS A 81 -17.27 25.65 36.84
C LYS A 81 -17.91 25.85 38.23
N SER A 82 -19.09 25.28 38.48
CA SER A 82 -19.84 25.52 39.72
C SER A 82 -19.38 24.65 40.91
N GLN A 83 -18.70 23.54 40.67
CA GLN A 83 -18.13 22.68 41.71
C GLN A 83 -16.61 22.62 41.62
N ALA A 84 -15.91 23.48 42.37
CA ALA A 84 -14.50 23.33 42.78
C ALA A 84 -13.50 22.69 41.78
N GLY A 85 -13.62 22.96 40.47
CA GLY A 85 -12.72 22.43 39.44
C GLY A 85 -12.78 20.92 39.18
N ALA A 86 -13.71 20.18 39.77
CA ALA A 86 -13.87 18.75 39.52
C ALA A 86 -14.86 18.52 38.35
N LEU A 87 -14.49 17.64 37.42
CA LEU A 87 -15.43 17.15 36.40
C LEU A 87 -16.46 16.24 37.10
N PRO A 88 -17.74 16.27 36.70
CA PRO A 88 -18.74 15.34 37.20
C PRO A 88 -18.39 13.91 36.78
N GLU A 89 -18.82 12.94 37.59
CA GLU A 89 -18.68 11.53 37.25
C GLU A 89 -19.42 11.23 35.92
N PRO A 90 -18.76 10.57 34.94
CA PRO A 90 -19.33 10.37 33.60
C PRO A 90 -20.72 9.72 33.61
N ASP A 91 -20.93 8.73 34.48
CA ASP A 91 -22.18 7.99 34.56
C ASP A 91 -23.35 8.86 35.04
N GLU A 92 -23.10 9.75 36.01
CA GLU A 92 -24.09 10.69 36.52
C GLU A 92 -24.47 11.73 35.46
N PHE A 93 -23.47 12.25 34.74
CA PHE A 93 -23.67 13.20 33.66
C PHE A 93 -24.49 12.59 32.52
N VAL A 94 -24.15 11.38 32.08
CA VAL A 94 -24.91 10.68 31.03
C VAL A 94 -26.34 10.41 31.49
N THR A 95 -26.55 10.02 32.75
CA THR A 95 -27.88 9.79 33.30
C THR A 95 -28.74 11.07 33.27
N LEU A 96 -28.16 12.21 33.60
CA LEU A 96 -28.85 13.51 33.63
C LEU A 96 -29.20 14.00 32.21
N HIS A 97 -28.27 13.89 31.27
CA HIS A 97 -28.41 14.43 29.91
C HIS A 97 -28.77 13.40 28.84
N ASN A 98 -29.14 12.17 29.22
CA ASN A 98 -29.31 11.05 28.30
C ASN A 98 -30.19 11.38 27.08
N ASN A 99 -31.33 12.04 27.32
CA ASN A 99 -32.28 12.40 26.27
C ASN A 99 -31.70 13.44 25.31
N GLU A 100 -30.99 14.44 25.82
CA GLU A 100 -30.37 15.51 25.04
C GLU A 100 -29.20 14.97 24.21
N ILE A 101 -28.35 14.14 24.82
CA ILE A 101 -27.25 13.44 24.15
C ILE A 101 -27.80 12.55 23.04
N SER A 102 -28.84 11.76 23.33
CA SER A 102 -29.47 10.88 22.34
C SER A 102 -30.04 11.69 21.16
N ALA A 103 -30.72 12.80 21.42
CA ALA A 103 -31.27 13.67 20.38
C ALA A 103 -30.16 14.31 19.52
N VAL A 104 -29.05 14.74 20.13
CA VAL A 104 -27.90 15.26 19.38
C VAL A 104 -27.26 14.17 18.53
N ILE A 105 -27.03 12.96 19.08
CA ILE A 105 -26.48 11.84 18.32
C ILE A 105 -27.38 11.51 17.13
N GLU A 106 -28.69 11.41 17.33
CA GLU A 106 -29.64 11.16 16.25
C GLU A 106 -29.56 12.23 15.16
N GLN A 107 -29.51 13.52 15.56
CA GLN A 107 -29.38 14.63 14.64
C GLN A 107 -28.06 14.62 13.85
N ILE A 108 -26.94 14.30 14.51
CA ILE A 108 -25.65 14.09 13.82
C ILE A 108 -25.77 12.94 12.82
N GLY A 109 -26.44 11.84 13.19
CA GLY A 109 -26.69 10.71 12.30
C GLY A 109 -27.50 11.10 11.05
N MET A 110 -28.54 11.90 11.23
CA MET A 110 -29.34 12.45 10.13
C MET A 110 -28.53 13.40 9.24
N GLU A 111 -27.62 14.18 9.80
CA GLU A 111 -26.75 15.11 9.05
C GLU A 111 -25.60 14.42 8.33
N CYS A 112 -25.11 13.29 8.86
CA CYS A 112 -24.20 12.40 8.15
C CYS A 112 -24.85 11.80 6.89
N ASP A 113 -26.12 11.38 7.00
CA ASP A 113 -26.91 10.73 5.93
C ASP A 113 -26.12 9.70 5.11
N PHE A 114 -25.48 8.77 5.83
CA PHE A 114 -24.72 7.71 5.19
C PHE A 114 -25.58 6.67 4.45
N ALA A 115 -26.89 6.68 4.66
CA ALA A 115 -27.84 5.95 3.85
C ALA A 115 -27.86 6.52 2.42
N ARG A 116 -27.95 7.85 2.27
CA ARG A 116 -27.80 8.50 0.97
C ARG A 116 -26.46 8.19 0.31
N PHE A 117 -25.36 8.25 1.05
CA PHE A 117 -24.04 7.87 0.50
C PHE A 117 -24.04 6.46 -0.10
N THR A 118 -24.66 5.50 0.61
CA THR A 118 -24.78 4.12 0.13
C THR A 118 -25.63 4.04 -1.13
N ASN A 119 -26.78 4.71 -1.14
CA ASN A 119 -27.65 4.77 -2.31
C ASN A 119 -26.96 5.40 -3.53
N GLU A 120 -26.16 6.45 -3.35
CA GLU A 120 -25.39 7.06 -4.45
C GLU A 120 -24.29 6.11 -4.96
N THR A 121 -23.66 5.36 -4.07
CA THR A 121 -22.71 4.30 -4.45
C THR A 121 -23.39 3.20 -5.26
N ASP A 122 -24.57 2.75 -4.83
CA ASP A 122 -25.36 1.73 -5.53
C ASP A 122 -25.77 2.22 -6.92
N LYS A 123 -26.18 3.49 -7.06
CA LYS A 123 -26.47 4.12 -8.36
C LYS A 123 -25.26 4.15 -9.28
N ILE A 124 -24.05 4.34 -8.75
CA ILE A 124 -22.82 4.29 -9.56
C ILE A 124 -22.55 2.87 -10.03
N LEU A 125 -22.76 1.86 -9.19
CA LEU A 125 -22.61 0.46 -9.58
C LEU A 125 -23.74 -0.05 -10.49
N GLY A 126 -24.88 0.65 -10.51
CA GLY A 126 -25.98 0.43 -11.46
C GLY A 126 -25.88 1.29 -12.74
N SER A 127 -24.84 2.11 -12.89
CA SER A 127 -24.71 3.07 -14.00
C SER A 127 -24.47 2.43 -15.36
N ALA A 128 -24.64 3.19 -16.45
CA ALA A 128 -24.37 2.72 -17.80
C ALA A 128 -22.91 2.25 -17.97
N GLU A 129 -21.97 2.90 -17.29
CA GLU A 129 -20.55 2.54 -17.27
C GLU A 129 -20.33 1.18 -16.60
N ALA A 130 -20.99 0.93 -15.48
CA ALA A 130 -20.95 -0.39 -14.83
C ALA A 130 -21.67 -1.46 -15.66
N GLN A 131 -22.76 -1.10 -16.37
CA GLN A 131 -23.47 -2.02 -17.27
C GLN A 131 -22.66 -2.38 -18.52
N ALA A 132 -21.78 -1.49 -18.97
CA ALA A 132 -20.87 -1.74 -20.09
C ALA A 132 -19.70 -2.70 -19.75
N ILE A 133 -19.51 -3.04 -18.47
CA ILE A 133 -18.59 -4.11 -18.06
C ILE A 133 -19.23 -5.46 -18.39
N ASP A 134 -18.51 -6.30 -19.13
CA ASP A 134 -19.01 -7.62 -19.51
C ASP A 134 -19.37 -8.47 -18.27
N SER A 135 -20.43 -9.28 -18.40
CA SER A 135 -21.08 -9.98 -17.28
C SER A 135 -20.15 -10.70 -16.29
N PRO A 136 -19.12 -11.47 -16.70
CA PRO A 136 -18.26 -12.15 -15.74
C PRO A 136 -17.47 -11.14 -14.87
N PHE A 137 -16.88 -10.11 -15.46
CA PHE A 137 -16.11 -9.09 -14.74
C PHE A 137 -17.01 -8.21 -13.86
N ARG A 138 -18.22 -7.91 -14.34
CA ARG A 138 -19.22 -7.17 -13.56
C ARG A 138 -19.67 -7.94 -12.33
N ARG A 139 -19.76 -9.27 -12.42
CA ARG A 139 -20.05 -10.14 -11.27
C ARG A 139 -18.93 -10.05 -10.24
N ASP A 140 -17.66 -10.12 -10.66
CA ASP A 140 -16.50 -9.99 -9.76
C ASP A 140 -16.50 -8.63 -9.03
N LEU A 141 -16.84 -7.55 -9.76
CA LEU A 141 -16.99 -6.22 -9.20
C LEU A 141 -18.11 -6.16 -8.14
N LEU A 142 -19.29 -6.70 -8.44
CA LEU A 142 -20.42 -6.73 -7.51
C LEU A 142 -20.14 -7.61 -6.29
N ILE A 143 -19.48 -8.75 -6.47
CA ILE A 143 -19.01 -9.60 -5.35
C ILE A 143 -18.06 -8.81 -4.47
N SER A 144 -17.16 -8.00 -5.06
CA SER A 144 -16.25 -7.17 -4.30
C SER A 144 -16.98 -6.12 -3.47
N TYR A 145 -18.03 -5.50 -4.02
CA TYR A 145 -18.82 -4.50 -3.31
C TYR A 145 -19.74 -5.08 -2.23
N LEU A 146 -20.56 -6.08 -2.58
CA LEU A 146 -21.54 -6.69 -1.69
C LEU A 146 -20.88 -7.61 -0.66
N GLY A 147 -19.85 -8.34 -1.08
CA GLY A 147 -19.07 -9.23 -0.23
C GLY A 147 -18.09 -8.50 0.68
N PHE A 148 -17.88 -7.19 0.49
CA PHE A 148 -16.93 -6.42 1.30
C PHE A 148 -17.22 -6.54 2.79
N ALA A 149 -18.49 -6.57 3.21
CA ALA A 149 -18.84 -6.69 4.63
C ALA A 149 -18.26 -7.96 5.28
N VAL A 150 -18.23 -9.07 4.53
CA VAL A 150 -17.63 -10.34 5.00
C VAL A 150 -16.11 -10.22 5.04
N TRP A 151 -15.51 -9.62 4.00
CA TRP A 151 -14.07 -9.39 3.96
C TRP A 151 -13.61 -8.50 5.10
N ASP A 152 -14.30 -7.39 5.35
CA ASP A 152 -13.98 -6.43 6.41
C ASP A 152 -14.08 -7.09 7.78
N ALA A 153 -15.13 -7.86 8.06
CA ALA A 153 -15.27 -8.56 9.33
C ALA A 153 -14.08 -9.52 9.64
N VAL A 154 -13.49 -10.13 8.60
CA VAL A 154 -12.35 -11.04 8.75
C VAL A 154 -11.01 -10.30 8.81
N THR A 155 -10.84 -9.22 8.04
CA THR A 155 -9.55 -8.53 7.93
C THR A 155 -9.37 -7.38 8.91
N PHE A 156 -10.46 -6.77 9.36
CA PHE A 156 -10.46 -5.62 10.26
C PHE A 156 -9.67 -5.85 11.57
N PRO A 157 -9.74 -7.00 12.25
CA PRO A 157 -8.93 -7.24 13.46
C PRO A 157 -7.42 -7.18 13.20
N MET A 158 -6.97 -7.53 11.99
CA MET A 158 -5.55 -7.46 11.60
C MET A 158 -5.12 -6.03 11.26
N ILE A 159 -6.04 -5.24 10.71
CA ILE A 159 -5.80 -3.86 10.28
C ILE A 159 -5.84 -2.89 11.48
N ASN A 160 -6.74 -3.13 12.45
CA ASN A 160 -6.96 -2.28 13.62
C ASN A 160 -5.95 -2.45 14.78
N MET A 161 -4.93 -3.30 14.65
CA MET A 161 -3.83 -3.34 15.63
C MET A 161 -2.87 -2.16 15.50
N GLN A 162 -3.09 -1.27 14.53
CA GLN A 162 -2.30 -0.06 14.29
C GLN A 162 -3.02 1.18 14.85
N ASP A 163 -2.25 2.24 15.14
CA ASP A 163 -2.69 3.44 15.89
C ASP A 163 -4.04 3.99 15.37
N PRO A 164 -5.04 4.29 16.25
CA PRO A 164 -6.32 4.85 15.83
C PRO A 164 -6.24 6.16 15.04
N HIS A 165 -5.15 6.92 15.16
CA HIS A 165 -4.88 8.10 14.31
C HIS A 165 -4.44 7.74 12.89
N GLU A 166 -3.89 6.53 12.70
CA GLU A 166 -3.49 5.96 11.41
C GLU A 166 -4.58 5.07 10.79
N ALA A 167 -5.65 4.72 11.52
CA ALA A 167 -6.71 3.84 11.03
C ALA A 167 -7.43 4.35 9.76
N LEU A 168 -7.39 5.65 9.48
CA LEU A 168 -7.86 6.24 8.22
C LEU A 168 -6.81 6.20 7.09
N GLN A 169 -5.53 6.05 7.42
CA GLN A 169 -4.38 6.07 6.49
C GLN A 169 -3.86 4.66 6.17
N LEU A 170 -3.93 3.73 7.12
CA LEU A 170 -3.59 2.31 7.01
C LEU A 170 -4.88 1.48 6.91
N THR A 171 -5.76 1.83 5.98
CA THR A 171 -7.06 1.15 5.84
C THR A 171 -6.96 -0.15 5.04
N GLU A 172 -5.79 -0.48 4.48
CA GLU A 172 -5.65 -1.60 3.55
C GLU A 172 -4.30 -2.30 3.64
N LEU A 173 -4.33 -3.63 3.46
CA LEU A 173 -3.12 -4.41 3.19
C LEU A 173 -2.64 -4.06 1.78
N HIS A 174 -1.52 -3.37 1.67
CA HIS A 174 -0.81 -3.18 0.42
C HIS A 174 0.12 -4.37 0.17
N GLU A 175 0.16 -4.85 -1.06
CA GLU A 175 1.23 -5.74 -1.47
C GLU A 175 2.54 -4.96 -1.39
N ILE A 176 3.43 -5.37 -0.50
CA ILE A 176 4.78 -4.86 -0.41
C ILE A 176 5.63 -5.77 -1.28
N ILE A 177 6.10 -5.23 -2.40
CA ILE A 177 7.07 -5.93 -3.23
C ILE A 177 8.41 -5.87 -2.49
N VAL A 178 8.94 -7.04 -2.17
CA VAL A 178 10.23 -7.16 -1.49
C VAL A 178 11.26 -7.66 -2.49
N ASP A 179 12.24 -6.80 -2.79
CA ASP A 179 13.41 -7.20 -3.57
C ASP A 179 14.57 -7.56 -2.65
N ARG A 180 15.08 -8.78 -2.81
CA ARG A 180 16.25 -9.25 -2.08
C ARG A 180 17.54 -8.90 -2.82
N ILE A 181 18.49 -8.31 -2.09
CA ILE A 181 19.89 -8.15 -2.52
C ILE A 181 20.74 -9.11 -1.68
N SER A 182 20.90 -10.34 -2.18
CA SER A 182 21.71 -11.39 -1.56
C SER A 182 22.78 -11.90 -2.53
N PRO A 183 23.97 -12.32 -2.04
CA PRO A 183 24.91 -13.11 -2.83
C PRO A 183 24.27 -14.33 -3.50
N ASP A 184 23.31 -14.96 -2.83
CA ASP A 184 22.62 -16.16 -3.36
C ASP A 184 21.80 -15.87 -4.63
N ASP A 185 21.38 -14.61 -4.81
CA ASP A 185 20.58 -14.16 -5.96
C ASP A 185 21.43 -13.62 -7.11
N ALA A 186 22.75 -13.46 -6.91
CA ALA A 186 23.69 -12.96 -7.89
C ALA A 186 24.24 -14.11 -8.75
N MET A 187 23.45 -14.51 -9.75
CA MET A 187 23.69 -15.73 -10.53
C MET A 187 24.57 -15.52 -11.76
N THR A 188 24.78 -14.28 -12.20
CA THR A 188 25.43 -14.01 -13.50
C THR A 188 26.90 -14.46 -13.52
N LEU A 189 27.62 -14.31 -12.40
CA LEU A 189 29.03 -14.70 -12.26
C LEU A 189 29.25 -15.95 -11.41
N LYS A 190 28.18 -16.72 -11.12
CA LYS A 190 28.24 -17.91 -10.28
C LYS A 190 29.19 -19.04 -10.72
N PRO A 191 29.66 -19.15 -11.98
CA PRO A 191 30.71 -20.12 -12.33
C PRO A 191 32.05 -19.84 -11.61
N CYS A 192 32.26 -18.64 -11.06
CA CYS A 192 33.43 -18.32 -10.26
C CYS A 192 33.33 -18.90 -8.86
N SER A 193 34.44 -19.38 -8.32
CA SER A 193 34.53 -19.96 -6.95
C SER A 193 34.39 -18.94 -5.82
N ALA A 194 33.99 -17.71 -6.15
CA ALA A 194 34.05 -16.56 -5.27
C ALA A 194 32.87 -16.52 -4.30
N VAL A 195 33.16 -16.71 -3.01
CA VAL A 195 32.19 -16.65 -1.92
C VAL A 195 32.54 -15.50 -0.98
N VAL A 196 31.51 -14.82 -0.46
CA VAL A 196 31.65 -13.78 0.57
C VAL A 196 32.31 -14.38 1.81
N LYS A 197 33.47 -13.83 2.18
CA LYS A 197 34.31 -14.34 3.26
C LYS A 197 33.88 -13.84 4.63
N GLY A 198 33.17 -12.71 4.71
CA GLY A 198 32.70 -12.09 5.94
C GLY A 198 31.86 -13.00 6.84
N SER A 199 31.14 -13.97 6.26
CA SER A 199 30.35 -14.96 7.00
C SER A 199 31.20 -15.92 7.86
N GLY A 200 32.50 -16.03 7.58
CA GLY A 200 33.45 -16.81 8.39
C GLY A 200 33.61 -16.25 9.80
N PHE A 201 34.07 -17.09 10.74
CA PHE A 201 34.24 -16.72 12.15
C PHE A 201 32.98 -16.11 12.79
N GLY A 202 31.80 -16.68 12.50
CA GLY A 202 30.54 -16.17 13.04
C GLY A 202 30.15 -14.78 12.53
N GLY A 203 30.59 -14.40 11.32
CA GLY A 203 30.34 -13.08 10.75
C GLY A 203 31.47 -12.07 10.96
N PHE A 204 32.60 -12.46 11.57
CA PHE A 204 33.68 -11.54 11.95
C PHE A 204 34.95 -11.66 11.10
N ALA A 205 34.97 -12.48 10.05
CA ALA A 205 36.20 -12.68 9.25
C ALA A 205 36.81 -11.38 8.72
N GLY A 206 35.98 -10.39 8.36
CA GLY A 206 36.45 -9.08 7.91
C GLY A 206 37.22 -8.27 8.97
N PHE A 207 36.93 -8.47 10.26
CA PHE A 207 37.67 -7.79 11.33
C PHE A 207 39.11 -8.28 11.44
N PHE A 208 39.32 -9.58 11.18
CA PHE A 208 40.61 -10.22 11.36
C PHE A 208 41.44 -10.29 10.07
N SER A 209 40.84 -10.03 8.90
CA SER A 209 41.52 -10.16 7.62
C SER A 209 41.23 -8.99 6.68
N HIS A 210 42.29 -8.27 6.31
CA HIS A 210 42.23 -7.23 5.27
C HIS A 210 41.81 -7.82 3.91
N ALA A 211 42.37 -8.97 3.55
CA ALA A 211 42.00 -9.67 2.32
C ALA A 211 40.53 -10.14 2.31
N ALA A 212 39.96 -10.50 3.47
CA ALA A 212 38.54 -10.82 3.58
C ALA A 212 37.66 -9.58 3.36
N ARG A 213 38.04 -8.42 3.91
CA ARG A 213 37.34 -7.15 3.64
C ARG A 213 37.37 -6.78 2.16
N GLU A 214 38.54 -6.82 1.55
CA GLU A 214 38.67 -6.50 0.12
C GLU A 214 37.86 -7.47 -0.77
N ASN A 215 37.84 -8.76 -0.42
CA ASN A 215 37.00 -9.74 -1.10
C ASN A 215 35.52 -9.35 -1.03
N ASP A 216 35.02 -9.05 0.16
CA ASP A 216 33.62 -8.69 0.37
C ASP A 216 33.25 -7.34 -0.25
N TYR A 217 34.17 -6.36 -0.28
CA TYR A 217 33.97 -5.10 -1.00
C TYR A 217 33.78 -5.35 -2.50
N LEU A 218 34.65 -6.16 -3.10
CA LEU A 218 34.57 -6.49 -4.52
C LEU A 218 33.27 -7.24 -4.84
N LEU A 219 33.00 -8.34 -4.11
CA LEU A 219 31.81 -9.16 -4.34
C LEU A 219 30.53 -8.40 -4.02
N GLY A 220 30.51 -7.56 -2.99
CA GLY A 220 29.39 -6.69 -2.68
C GLY A 220 29.02 -5.77 -3.85
N ARG A 221 30.01 -5.12 -4.48
CA ARG A 221 29.76 -4.26 -5.67
C ARG A 221 29.25 -5.07 -6.86
N LEU A 222 29.82 -6.24 -7.13
CA LEU A 222 29.40 -7.08 -8.26
C LEU A 222 28.00 -7.68 -8.04
N HIS A 223 27.70 -8.20 -6.85
CA HIS A 223 26.37 -8.70 -6.51
C HIS A 223 25.32 -7.58 -6.59
N ALA A 224 25.65 -6.38 -6.12
CA ALA A 224 24.76 -5.24 -6.22
C ALA A 224 24.43 -4.90 -7.69
N ILE A 225 25.42 -4.90 -8.60
CA ILE A 225 25.18 -4.68 -10.03
C ILE A 225 24.21 -5.73 -10.60
N ASP A 226 24.45 -7.01 -10.32
CA ASP A 226 23.61 -8.09 -10.84
C ASP A 226 22.15 -7.92 -10.37
N ARG A 227 21.97 -7.65 -9.07
CA ARG A 227 20.65 -7.49 -8.46
C ARG A 227 19.94 -6.22 -8.89
N LEU A 228 20.59 -5.07 -8.89
CA LEU A 228 19.97 -3.81 -9.28
C LEU A 228 19.51 -3.83 -10.75
N LEU A 229 20.30 -4.43 -11.64
CA LEU A 229 19.89 -4.56 -13.05
C LEU A 229 18.75 -5.57 -13.23
N ASN A 230 18.66 -6.63 -12.42
CA ASN A 230 17.50 -7.53 -12.41
C ASN A 230 16.23 -6.84 -11.91
N ILE A 231 16.32 -6.03 -10.86
CA ILE A 231 15.19 -5.25 -10.31
C ILE A 231 14.66 -4.26 -11.35
N LEU A 232 15.57 -3.61 -12.09
CA LEU A 232 15.20 -2.73 -13.18
C LEU A 232 14.53 -3.50 -14.33
N ALA A 233 15.03 -4.68 -14.70
CA ALA A 233 14.39 -5.52 -15.71
C ALA A 233 12.96 -5.92 -15.31
N SER A 234 12.76 -6.41 -14.09
CA SER A 234 11.43 -6.81 -13.60
C SER A 234 10.45 -5.64 -13.51
N SER A 235 10.96 -4.42 -13.33
CA SER A 235 10.14 -3.20 -13.35
C SER A 235 9.72 -2.83 -14.78
N VAL A 236 10.61 -2.99 -15.76
CA VAL A 236 10.41 -2.57 -17.16
C VAL A 236 9.66 -3.62 -18.00
N GLU A 237 9.80 -4.92 -17.70
CA GLU A 237 9.07 -6.02 -18.35
C GLU A 237 7.55 -5.84 -18.29
N ARG A 238 7.04 -5.08 -17.33
CA ARG A 238 5.61 -4.75 -17.23
C ARG A 238 5.12 -3.86 -18.37
N ASP A 239 6.00 -3.05 -18.95
CA ASP A 239 5.66 -2.03 -19.94
C ASP A 239 6.20 -2.35 -21.35
N ILE A 240 7.16 -3.29 -21.47
CA ILE A 240 7.81 -3.64 -22.75
C ILE A 240 7.62 -5.14 -23.06
N PRO A 241 6.75 -5.48 -24.02
CA PRO A 241 6.58 -6.85 -24.49
C PRO A 241 7.90 -7.42 -25.04
N GLY A 242 8.35 -8.54 -24.49
CA GLY A 242 9.61 -9.22 -24.87
C GLY A 242 10.80 -8.95 -23.94
N GLY A 243 10.66 -8.05 -22.97
CA GLY A 243 11.69 -7.75 -21.97
C GLY A 243 12.93 -7.06 -22.54
N ILE A 244 13.93 -6.82 -21.68
CA ILE A 244 15.23 -6.26 -22.06
C ILE A 244 16.31 -7.26 -21.68
N ASP A 245 17.16 -7.65 -22.64
CA ASP A 245 18.36 -8.42 -22.31
C ASP A 245 19.34 -7.55 -21.51
N MET A 246 19.39 -7.80 -20.20
CA MET A 246 20.28 -7.07 -19.28
C MET A 246 21.72 -7.57 -19.30
N ARG A 247 22.05 -8.68 -19.98
CA ARG A 247 23.41 -9.26 -19.95
C ARG A 247 24.49 -8.29 -20.44
N PRO A 248 24.32 -7.54 -21.56
CA PRO A 248 25.33 -6.59 -22.01
C PRO A 248 25.57 -5.46 -21.01
N PHE A 249 24.51 -5.00 -20.33
CA PHE A 249 24.60 -3.96 -19.31
C PHE A 249 25.35 -4.44 -18.07
N LYS A 250 25.05 -5.67 -17.61
CA LYS A 250 25.77 -6.32 -16.50
C LYS A 250 27.24 -6.50 -16.82
N LYS A 251 27.57 -7.04 -18.00
CA LYS A 251 28.95 -7.24 -18.45
C LYS A 251 29.74 -5.92 -18.39
N ARG A 252 29.21 -4.86 -19.01
CA ARG A 252 29.84 -3.54 -19.01
C ARG A 252 30.03 -2.99 -17.59
N ALA A 253 29.04 -3.14 -16.72
CA ALA A 253 29.11 -2.68 -15.34
C ALA A 253 30.17 -3.45 -14.52
N PHE A 254 30.25 -4.77 -14.69
CA PHE A 254 31.29 -5.60 -14.07
C PHE A 254 32.69 -5.20 -14.55
N GLU A 255 32.89 -5.00 -15.85
CA GLU A 255 34.17 -4.56 -16.42
C GLU A 255 34.62 -3.21 -15.85
N ILE A 256 33.69 -2.26 -15.66
CA ILE A 256 33.98 -0.96 -15.05
C ILE A 256 34.43 -1.14 -13.61
N VAL A 257 33.68 -1.87 -12.79
CA VAL A 257 34.01 -2.08 -11.37
C VAL A 257 35.31 -2.85 -11.20
N LEU A 258 35.53 -3.92 -11.96
CA LEU A 258 36.78 -4.69 -11.89
C LEU A 258 38.00 -3.82 -12.24
N ARG A 259 37.87 -2.92 -13.23
CA ARG A 259 38.95 -1.99 -13.60
C ARG A 259 39.23 -0.95 -12.53
N GLU A 260 38.20 -0.45 -11.86
CA GLU A 260 38.35 0.49 -10.74
C GLU A 260 38.98 -0.18 -9.53
N GLU A 261 38.49 -1.36 -9.15
CA GLU A 261 38.88 -2.07 -7.95
C GLU A 261 40.26 -2.71 -8.05
N ALA A 262 40.69 -3.10 -9.26
CA ALA A 262 42.06 -3.59 -9.50
C ALA A 262 43.14 -2.62 -9.01
N LYS A 263 42.84 -1.31 -8.97
CA LYS A 263 43.77 -0.28 -8.49
C LYS A 263 43.75 -0.11 -6.97
N ARG A 264 42.73 -0.61 -6.29
CA ARG A 264 42.41 -0.32 -4.89
C ARG A 264 42.48 -1.53 -3.98
N LEU A 265 42.31 -2.75 -4.53
CA LEU A 265 42.20 -3.99 -3.77
C LEU A 265 43.37 -4.96 -4.09
N PRO A 266 44.61 -4.65 -3.64
CA PRO A 266 45.80 -5.43 -4.00
C PRO A 266 45.79 -6.85 -3.42
N ASN A 267 45.11 -7.10 -2.30
CA ASN A 267 45.13 -8.39 -1.60
C ASN A 267 44.20 -9.43 -2.26
N VAL A 268 43.41 -9.02 -3.25
CA VAL A 268 42.50 -9.90 -4.01
C VAL A 268 42.77 -9.84 -5.52
N ALA A 269 43.97 -9.44 -5.94
CA ALA A 269 44.35 -9.36 -7.36
C ALA A 269 44.12 -10.68 -8.13
N GLY A 270 44.37 -11.84 -7.50
CA GLY A 270 44.10 -13.15 -8.10
C GLY A 270 42.60 -13.39 -8.36
N LEU A 271 41.74 -12.99 -7.43
CA LEU A 271 40.29 -13.08 -7.59
C LEU A 271 39.78 -12.11 -8.68
N ILE A 272 40.35 -10.91 -8.76
CA ILE A 272 40.03 -9.95 -9.83
C ILE A 272 40.35 -10.54 -11.19
N ALA A 273 41.50 -11.21 -11.36
CA ALA A 273 41.87 -11.87 -12.60
C ALA A 273 40.89 -13.00 -12.98
N GLU A 274 40.49 -13.84 -12.02
CA GLU A 274 39.48 -14.89 -12.21
C GLU A 274 38.13 -14.28 -12.69
N LEU A 275 37.66 -13.23 -12.02
CA LEU A 275 36.41 -12.56 -12.35
C LEU A 275 36.46 -11.84 -13.70
N GLN A 276 37.60 -11.23 -14.05
CA GLN A 276 37.79 -10.63 -15.38
C GLN A 276 37.66 -11.67 -16.49
N SER A 277 38.26 -12.86 -16.31
CA SER A 277 38.14 -13.95 -17.27
C SER A 277 36.69 -14.43 -17.40
N ALA A 278 35.96 -14.56 -16.30
CA ALA A 278 34.55 -14.96 -16.32
C ALA A 278 33.65 -13.91 -16.99
N VAL A 279 33.88 -12.62 -16.73
CA VAL A 279 33.14 -11.52 -17.36
C VAL A 279 33.37 -11.48 -18.87
N MET A 280 34.58 -11.81 -19.35
CA MET A 280 34.84 -11.89 -20.79
C MET A 280 33.98 -12.96 -21.48
N SER A 281 33.65 -14.04 -20.76
CA SER A 281 32.83 -15.17 -21.26
C SER A 281 31.31 -14.96 -21.20
N LEU A 282 30.83 -13.85 -20.61
CA LEU A 282 29.42 -13.43 -20.63
C LEU A 282 29.01 -12.88 -21.99
#